data_AF-A0A9E6JFE8-F1
#
_entry.id   AF-A0A9E6JFE8-F1
#
_cell.length_a   1.000
_cell.length_b   1.000
_cell.length_c   1.000
_cell.angle_alpha   90.00
_cell.angle_beta   90.00
_cell.angle_gamma   90.00
#
_symmetry.space_group_name_H-M   'P 1'
#
loop_
_entity.id
_entity.type
_entity.pdbx_description
1 polymer ?
#
loop_
_entity_poly.entity_id
_entity_poly.type
_entity_poly.pdbx_seq_one_letter_code
_entity_poly.pdbx_strand_id
1 'polypeptide(L)'
;MLVQNTNSVLQTMKQDLHRAGYNGSFSTRAILSGATQTYHVRVDNQTSLIAYAYLSGEIGTEQAYTNVVYQRETQSPDLLKVCEKKLPYVMSVNEAENFNVHFGNTCNTLFDRRRIVVESFALDVERLSGLSLSSALVTITLSTKLSTQPQVTQSLAFTIKQRNW
;
A
#
# COMPACT_ATOMS: atom_id res chain seq x y z
N MET A 1 8.80 18.78 12.90
CA MET A 1 7.59 18.62 12.06
C MET A 1 7.78 17.57 10.97
N LEU A 2 8.86 17.59 10.17
CA LEU A 2 9.13 16.54 9.16
C LEU A 2 9.08 15.13 9.75
N VAL A 3 9.91 14.85 10.77
CA VAL A 3 9.97 13.53 11.44
C VAL A 3 8.62 13.03 11.92
N GLN A 4 7.82 13.92 12.55
CA GLN A 4 6.50 13.59 13.07
C GLN A 4 5.53 13.22 11.95
N ASN A 5 5.52 13.97 10.84
CA ASN A 5 4.66 13.68 9.69
C ASN A 5 5.04 12.37 9.00
N THR A 6 6.34 12.17 8.73
CA THR A 6 6.83 10.93 8.09
C THR A 6 6.53 9.71 8.95
N ASN A 7 6.73 9.82 10.27
CA ASN A 7 6.39 8.74 11.20
C ASN A 7 4.87 8.50 11.23
N SER A 8 4.05 9.54 11.31
CA SER A 8 2.58 9.40 11.32
C SER A 8 2.09 8.66 10.08
N VAL A 9 2.59 9.02 8.88
CA VAL A 9 2.22 8.35 7.64
C VAL A 9 2.61 6.87 7.64
N LEU A 10 3.83 6.54 8.10
CA LEU A 10 4.25 5.14 8.19
C LEU A 10 3.47 4.34 9.23
N GLN A 11 3.12 4.93 10.38
CA GLN A 11 2.31 4.25 11.38
C GLN A 11 0.89 3.99 10.86
N THR A 12 0.27 4.96 10.19
CA THR A 12 -1.03 4.76 9.53
C THR A 12 -0.95 3.66 8.48
N MET A 13 0.03 3.72 7.57
CA MET A 13 0.23 2.68 6.56
C MET A 13 0.44 1.29 7.18
N LYS A 14 1.24 1.19 8.25
CA LYS A 14 1.45 -0.06 8.98
C LYS A 14 0.15 -0.61 9.56
N GLN A 15 -0.66 0.25 10.19
CA GLN A 15 -1.97 -0.13 10.73
C GLN A 15 -2.93 -0.57 9.61
N ASP A 16 -2.93 0.12 8.48
CA ASP A 16 -3.78 -0.22 7.35
C ASP A 16 -3.37 -1.56 6.71
N LEU A 17 -2.07 -1.81 6.57
CA LEU A 17 -1.54 -3.10 6.09
C LEU A 17 -1.82 -4.25 7.05
N HIS A 18 -2.01 -4.01 8.35
CA HIS A 18 -2.44 -5.05 9.29
C HIS A 18 -3.88 -5.53 9.04
N ARG A 19 -4.70 -4.74 8.34
CA ARG A 19 -6.09 -5.11 7.98
C ARG A 19 -6.15 -5.99 6.73
N ALA A 20 -5.10 -5.96 5.90
CA ALA A 20 -5.05 -6.65 4.62
C ALA A 20 -5.35 -8.15 4.74
N GLY A 21 -6.10 -8.67 3.76
CA GLY A 21 -6.46 -10.07 3.67
C GLY A 21 -7.60 -10.49 4.59
N TYR A 22 -8.10 -9.62 5.48
CA TYR A 22 -9.25 -9.95 6.32
C TYR A 22 -10.48 -10.23 5.46
N ASN A 23 -11.15 -11.36 5.70
CA ASN A 23 -12.33 -11.80 4.93
C ASN A 23 -13.52 -12.21 5.83
N GLY A 24 -13.56 -11.74 7.08
CA GLY A 24 -14.60 -12.13 8.04
C GLY A 24 -14.48 -13.56 8.60
N SER A 25 -13.58 -14.39 8.06
CA SER A 25 -13.33 -15.75 8.55
C SER A 25 -11.83 -16.03 8.69
N PHE A 26 -11.53 -17.09 9.43
CA PHE A 26 -10.16 -17.58 9.62
C PHE A 26 -9.68 -18.58 8.55
N SER A 27 -10.53 -18.92 7.57
CA SER A 27 -10.22 -19.96 6.57
C SER A 27 -9.99 -19.41 5.17
N THR A 28 -10.39 -18.16 4.91
CA THR A 28 -10.31 -17.53 3.59
C THR A 28 -9.75 -16.12 3.71
N ARG A 29 -9.11 -15.64 2.65
CA ARG A 29 -8.43 -14.34 2.63
C ARG A 29 -8.93 -13.50 1.46
N ALA A 30 -9.05 -12.20 1.70
CA ALA A 30 -9.31 -11.22 0.65
C ALA A 30 -7.99 -10.93 -0.10
N ILE A 31 -7.67 -11.77 -1.08
CA ILE A 31 -6.47 -11.63 -1.92
C ILE A 31 -6.90 -11.06 -3.27
N LEU A 32 -6.12 -10.13 -3.82
CA LEU A 32 -6.35 -9.58 -5.15
C LEU A 32 -6.50 -10.70 -6.18
N SER A 33 -7.48 -10.57 -7.08
CA SER A 33 -7.63 -11.55 -8.15
C SER A 33 -6.37 -11.57 -9.03
N GLY A 34 -5.76 -12.74 -9.18
CA GLY A 34 -4.47 -12.94 -9.86
C GLY A 34 -3.22 -12.80 -8.97
N ALA A 35 -3.36 -12.40 -7.70
CA ALA A 35 -2.25 -12.38 -6.75
C ALA A 35 -2.12 -13.74 -6.01
N THR A 36 -0.88 -14.09 -5.64
CA THR A 36 -0.59 -15.30 -4.85
C THR A 36 -0.45 -15.02 -3.36
N GLN A 37 -0.35 -13.74 -2.97
CA GLN A 37 -0.04 -13.28 -1.62
C GLN A 37 -1.00 -12.15 -1.21
N THR A 38 -1.17 -11.94 0.09
CA THR A 38 -2.06 -10.89 0.63
C THR A 38 -1.71 -9.48 0.17
N TYR A 39 -0.41 -9.16 0.05
CA TYR A 39 0.03 -7.91 -0.57
C TYR A 39 0.48 -8.21 -1.99
N HIS A 40 -0.06 -7.47 -2.95
CA HIS A 40 0.53 -7.34 -4.27
C HIS A 40 1.55 -6.22 -4.24
N VAL A 41 2.79 -6.52 -4.61
CA VAL A 41 3.88 -5.54 -4.65
C VAL A 41 4.42 -5.49 -6.07
N ARG A 42 4.47 -4.28 -6.65
CA ARG A 42 5.08 -4.02 -7.95
C ARG A 42 6.10 -2.90 -7.80
N VAL A 43 7.34 -3.21 -8.16
CA VAL A 43 8.44 -2.24 -8.22
C VAL A 43 9.09 -2.37 -9.58
N ASP A 44 9.01 -1.31 -10.36
CA ASP A 44 9.69 -1.19 -11.65
C ASP A 44 10.19 0.24 -11.86
N ASN A 45 10.69 0.53 -13.07
CA ASN A 45 11.24 1.84 -13.42
C ASN A 45 10.18 2.96 -13.48
N GLN A 46 8.89 2.63 -13.45
CA GLN A 46 7.79 3.58 -13.55
C GLN A 46 7.04 3.76 -12.24
N THR A 47 6.87 2.69 -11.45
CA THR A 47 6.04 2.71 -10.25
C THR A 47 6.63 1.87 -9.11
N SER A 48 6.38 2.32 -7.89
CA SER A 48 6.51 1.51 -6.67
C SER A 48 5.16 1.47 -6.00
N LEU A 49 4.56 0.28 -5.95
CA LEU A 49 3.17 0.06 -5.56
C LEU A 49 3.06 -1.14 -4.60
N ILE A 50 2.23 -0.96 -3.57
CA ILE A 50 1.73 -2.03 -2.73
C ILE A 50 0.21 -1.94 -2.66
N ALA A 51 -0.46 -3.04 -2.98
CA ALA A 51 -1.92 -3.13 -3.03
C ALA A 51 -2.44 -4.32 -2.23
N TYR A 52 -3.62 -4.15 -1.66
CA TYR A 52 -4.31 -5.19 -0.89
C TYR A 52 -5.80 -4.89 -0.80
N ALA A 53 -6.56 -5.87 -0.32
CA ALA A 53 -7.97 -5.71 -0.02
C ALA A 53 -8.31 -6.28 1.36
N TYR A 54 -9.43 -5.87 1.91
CA TYR A 54 -10.02 -6.47 3.10
C TYR A 54 -11.53 -6.24 3.13
N LEU A 55 -12.26 -7.18 3.73
CA LEU A 55 -13.69 -7.08 3.97
C LEU A 55 -13.96 -5.94 4.97
N SER A 56 -14.77 -4.96 4.58
CA SER A 56 -15.01 -3.72 5.33
C SER A 56 -16.49 -3.45 5.61
N GLY A 57 -17.35 -4.44 5.38
CA GLY A 57 -18.79 -4.39 5.65
C GLY A 57 -19.58 -4.89 4.45
N GLU A 58 -20.67 -4.21 4.13
CA GLU A 58 -21.60 -4.57 3.06
C GLU A 58 -21.89 -3.38 2.15
N ILE A 59 -22.32 -3.67 0.91
CA ILE A 59 -22.93 -2.73 -0.05
C ILE A 59 -24.27 -3.37 -0.46
N GLY A 60 -25.37 -2.77 -0.02
CA GLY A 60 -26.68 -3.41 -0.15
C GLY A 60 -26.73 -4.69 0.70
N THR A 61 -26.93 -5.83 0.06
CA THR A 61 -26.95 -7.16 0.69
C THR A 61 -25.68 -7.97 0.44
N GLU A 62 -24.72 -7.41 -0.31
CA GLU A 62 -23.47 -8.08 -0.67
C GLU A 62 -22.34 -7.66 0.26
N GLN A 63 -21.41 -8.58 0.50
CA GLN A 63 -20.15 -8.26 1.15
C GLN A 63 -19.40 -7.17 0.39
N ALA A 64 -18.75 -6.28 1.11
CA ALA A 64 -18.01 -5.19 0.53
C ALA A 64 -16.57 -5.15 1.00
N TYR A 65 -15.69 -5.03 0.03
CA TYR A 65 -14.25 -5.04 0.18
C TYR A 65 -13.72 -3.63 -0.03
N THR A 66 -12.93 -3.15 0.91
CA THR A 66 -12.10 -1.98 0.70
C THR A 66 -10.81 -2.42 0.02
N ASN A 67 -10.57 -1.87 -1.16
CA ASN A 67 -9.40 -2.11 -1.97
C ASN A 67 -8.49 -0.89 -1.88
N VAL A 68 -7.23 -1.09 -1.50
CA VAL A 68 -6.28 -0.01 -1.22
C VAL A 68 -5.02 -0.20 -2.06
N VAL A 69 -4.51 0.91 -2.59
CA VAL A 69 -3.25 0.97 -3.33
C VAL A 69 -2.43 2.14 -2.77
N TYR A 70 -1.25 1.86 -2.24
CA TYR A 70 -0.23 2.88 -2.04
C TYR A 70 0.70 2.87 -3.24
N GLN A 71 0.91 4.03 -3.86
CA GLN A 71 1.76 4.12 -5.03
C GLN A 71 2.57 5.41 -5.10
N ARG A 72 3.76 5.28 -5.65
CA ARG A 72 4.60 6.39 -6.10
C ARG A 72 4.95 6.15 -7.56
N GLU A 73 4.60 7.13 -8.39
CA GLU A 73 4.77 7.07 -9.84
C GLU A 73 5.87 8.02 -10.30
N THR A 74 6.59 7.66 -11.37
CA THR A 74 7.70 8.46 -11.89
C THR A 74 7.22 9.76 -12.54
N GLN A 75 5.96 9.85 -13.00
CA GLN A 75 5.36 11.09 -13.48
C GLN A 75 5.05 12.09 -12.35
N SER A 76 4.97 11.60 -11.10
CA SER A 76 4.77 12.44 -9.92
C SER A 76 5.66 11.95 -8.77
N PRO A 77 7.00 12.01 -8.94
CA PRO A 77 7.95 11.36 -8.05
C PRO A 77 7.96 11.98 -6.65
N ASP A 78 7.48 13.20 -6.52
CA ASP A 78 7.42 13.94 -5.27
C ASP A 78 6.22 13.53 -4.39
N LEU A 79 5.32 12.69 -4.92
CA LEU A 79 4.05 12.34 -4.29
C LEU A 79 4.00 10.85 -3.97
N LEU A 80 3.62 10.55 -2.72
CA LEU A 80 3.10 9.24 -2.35
C LEU A 80 1.59 9.35 -2.25
N LYS A 81 0.89 8.52 -3.02
CA LYS A 81 -0.57 8.50 -3.09
C LYS A 81 -1.12 7.26 -2.41
N VAL A 82 -2.30 7.40 -1.81
CA VAL A 82 -3.15 6.29 -1.39
C VAL A 82 -4.46 6.36 -2.17
N CYS A 83 -4.82 5.28 -2.84
CA CYS A 83 -6.04 5.14 -3.60
C CYS A 83 -6.91 4.10 -2.90
N GLU A 84 -8.18 4.43 -2.64
CA GLU A 84 -9.11 3.55 -1.96
C GLU A 84 -10.42 3.46 -2.73
N LYS A 85 -10.95 2.23 -2.89
CA LYS A 85 -12.29 2.00 -3.43
C LYS A 85 -12.98 0.86 -2.69
N LYS A 86 -14.21 1.11 -2.24
CA LYS A 86 -15.10 0.07 -1.71
C LYS A 86 -15.89 -0.56 -2.86
N LEU A 87 -15.82 -1.88 -3.01
CA LEU A 87 -16.42 -2.67 -4.09
C LEU A 87 -17.10 -3.93 -3.53
N PRO A 88 -18.10 -4.53 -4.21
CA PRO A 88 -18.68 -5.80 -3.79
C PRO A 88 -17.76 -7.02 -4.05
N TYR A 89 -16.57 -6.78 -4.60
CA TYR A 89 -15.57 -7.80 -4.89
C TYR A 89 -14.16 -7.28 -4.56
N VAL A 90 -13.21 -8.21 -4.48
CA VAL A 90 -11.78 -7.89 -4.37
C VAL A 90 -11.23 -7.58 -5.76
N MET A 91 -10.57 -6.43 -5.92
CA MET A 91 -10.00 -5.99 -7.20
C MET A 91 -8.93 -6.96 -7.71
N SER A 92 -8.72 -6.95 -9.02
CA SER A 92 -7.63 -7.66 -9.67
C SER A 92 -6.30 -6.92 -9.56
N VAL A 93 -5.20 -7.64 -9.78
CA VAL A 93 -3.87 -7.06 -9.93
C VAL A 93 -3.83 -5.98 -11.01
N ASN A 94 -4.47 -6.23 -12.16
CA ASN A 94 -4.51 -5.25 -13.26
C ASN A 94 -5.24 -3.96 -12.86
N GLU A 95 -6.36 -4.08 -12.15
CA GLU A 95 -7.10 -2.92 -11.64
C GLU A 95 -6.30 -2.15 -10.58
N ALA A 96 -5.57 -2.84 -9.72
CA ALA A 96 -4.70 -2.21 -8.72
C ALA A 96 -3.57 -1.40 -9.38
N GLU A 97 -2.93 -1.96 -10.42
CA GLU A 97 -1.84 -1.32 -11.15
C GLU A 97 -2.30 -0.15 -12.04
N ASN A 98 -3.57 -0.15 -12.44
CA ASN A 98 -4.19 0.88 -13.28
C ASN A 98 -5.37 1.56 -12.57
N PHE A 99 -5.25 1.77 -11.26
CA PHE A 99 -6.37 2.18 -10.39
C PHE A 99 -7.17 3.38 -10.93
N ASN A 100 -6.47 4.43 -11.35
CA ASN A 100 -7.11 5.65 -11.86
C ASN A 100 -7.91 5.42 -13.15
N VAL A 101 -7.49 4.47 -13.98
CA VAL A 101 -8.18 4.11 -15.23
C VAL A 101 -9.50 3.40 -14.92
N HIS A 102 -9.50 2.51 -13.92
CA HIS A 102 -10.66 1.69 -13.56
C HIS A 102 -11.65 2.40 -12.63
N PHE A 103 -11.17 3.21 -11.69
CA PHE A 103 -11.99 3.78 -10.62
C PHE A 103 -12.01 5.31 -10.57
N GLY A 104 -11.33 5.96 -11.52
CA GLY A 104 -11.18 7.41 -11.58
C GLY A 104 -10.12 7.93 -10.60
N ASN A 105 -9.93 9.26 -10.58
CA ASN A 105 -8.92 9.91 -9.76
C ASN A 105 -9.38 10.09 -8.29
N THR A 106 -9.54 8.98 -7.57
CA THR A 106 -9.93 8.98 -6.14
C THR A 106 -8.73 8.81 -5.19
N CYS A 107 -7.53 9.04 -5.69
CA CYS A 107 -6.29 8.94 -4.93
C CYS A 107 -6.00 10.23 -4.16
N ASN A 108 -5.59 10.09 -2.90
CA ASN A 108 -5.16 11.18 -2.03
C ASN A 108 -3.65 11.21 -1.87
N THR A 109 -3.05 12.40 -1.79
CA THR A 109 -1.62 12.55 -1.46
C THR A 109 -1.42 12.49 0.05
N LEU A 110 -0.45 11.70 0.51
CA LEU A 110 -0.18 11.55 1.96
C LEU A 110 0.58 12.74 2.58
N PHE A 111 1.12 13.62 1.74
CA PHE A 111 1.85 14.82 2.15
C PHE A 111 1.36 16.04 1.38
N ASP A 112 1.37 17.21 2.03
CA ASP A 112 1.27 18.48 1.33
C ASP A 112 2.60 18.77 0.63
N ARG A 113 2.62 18.67 -0.70
CA ARG A 113 3.80 18.89 -1.55
C ARG A 113 4.47 20.25 -1.36
N ARG A 114 3.74 21.26 -0.87
CA ARG A 114 4.31 22.60 -0.59
C ARG A 114 5.19 22.60 0.66
N ARG A 115 5.07 21.58 1.51
CA ARG A 115 5.79 21.45 2.78
C ARG A 115 6.75 20.26 2.80
N ILE A 116 6.28 19.10 2.34
CA ILE A 116 7.03 17.84 2.38
C ILE A 116 6.95 17.16 1.02
N VAL A 117 8.10 16.74 0.52
CA VAL A 117 8.26 15.99 -0.74
C VAL A 117 8.75 14.58 -0.42
N VAL A 118 8.25 13.59 -1.16
CA VAL A 118 8.72 12.21 -1.09
C VAL A 118 9.96 12.05 -1.97
N GLU A 119 11.05 11.58 -1.38
CA GLU A 119 12.29 11.31 -2.13
C GLU A 119 12.34 9.86 -2.62
N SER A 120 11.93 8.93 -1.77
CA SER A 120 11.88 7.51 -2.11
C SER A 120 10.75 6.81 -1.39
N PHE A 121 10.10 5.88 -2.09
CA PHE A 121 9.20 4.90 -1.52
C PHE A 121 9.68 3.55 -2.02
N ALA A 122 10.43 2.83 -1.17
CA ALA A 122 11.04 1.57 -1.51
C ALA A 122 10.29 0.42 -0.84
N LEU A 123 10.04 -0.63 -1.62
CA LEU A 123 9.35 -1.84 -1.20
C LEU A 123 10.28 -3.01 -1.48
N ASP A 124 10.70 -3.70 -0.42
CA ASP A 124 11.53 -4.88 -0.51
C ASP A 124 10.76 -6.11 -0.03
N VAL A 125 10.76 -7.17 -0.83
CA VAL A 125 9.99 -8.39 -0.57
C VAL A 125 10.95 -9.55 -0.40
N GLU A 126 11.12 -9.98 0.84
CA GLU A 126 11.94 -11.13 1.19
C GLU A 126 11.06 -12.38 1.32
N ARG A 127 11.25 -13.38 0.46
CA ARG A 127 10.51 -14.65 0.53
C ARG A 127 11.17 -15.56 1.57
N LEU A 128 10.42 -15.91 2.61
CA LEU A 128 10.80 -16.89 3.60
C LEU A 128 10.48 -18.29 3.06
N SER A 129 11.52 -19.05 2.77
CA SER A 129 11.41 -20.43 2.27
C SER A 129 11.38 -21.40 3.46
N GLY A 130 10.29 -22.16 3.61
CA GLY A 130 10.11 -23.19 4.64
C GLY A 130 9.15 -24.30 4.18
N LEU A 131 9.29 -25.49 4.75
CA LEU A 131 8.78 -26.79 4.27
C LEU A 131 7.25 -26.94 4.04
N SER A 132 6.40 -25.94 4.28
CA SER A 132 4.96 -26.08 3.96
C SER A 132 4.16 -24.79 3.70
N LEU A 133 4.72 -23.60 3.90
CA LEU A 133 4.03 -22.33 3.63
C LEU A 133 5.03 -21.27 3.16
N SER A 134 4.93 -20.80 1.92
CA SER A 134 5.66 -19.61 1.49
C SER A 134 5.14 -18.43 2.31
N SER A 135 5.97 -17.78 3.10
CA SER A 135 5.67 -16.48 3.74
C SER A 135 6.60 -15.44 3.15
N ALA A 136 6.22 -14.16 3.16
CA ALA A 136 7.14 -13.10 2.79
C ALA A 136 7.17 -12.01 3.87
N LEU A 137 8.33 -11.37 4.03
CA LEU A 137 8.44 -10.11 4.73
C LEU A 137 8.42 -9.00 3.68
N VAL A 138 7.64 -7.95 3.95
CA VAL A 138 7.66 -6.73 3.15
C VAL A 138 8.25 -5.63 4.01
N THR A 139 9.38 -5.09 3.60
CA THR A 139 10.00 -3.92 4.21
C THR A 139 9.65 -2.70 3.39
N ILE A 140 9.06 -1.71 4.05
CA ILE A 140 8.66 -0.45 3.45
C ILE A 140 9.55 0.63 4.01
N THR A 141 10.25 1.33 3.12
CA THR A 141 11.13 2.45 3.46
C THR A 141 10.61 3.71 2.79
N LEU A 142 10.37 4.75 3.59
CA LEU A 142 9.90 6.04 3.13
C LEU A 142 10.93 7.12 3.48
N SER A 143 11.43 7.80 2.45
CA SER A 143 12.30 8.95 2.59
C SER A 143 11.59 10.21 2.12
N THR A 144 11.71 11.27 2.91
CA THR A 144 11.01 12.55 2.71
C THR A 144 11.94 13.71 3.02
N LYS A 145 11.68 14.86 2.43
CA LYS A 145 12.40 16.11 2.71
C LYS A 145 11.45 17.30 2.82
N LEU A 146 11.94 18.39 3.41
CA LEU A 146 11.22 19.66 3.37
C LEU A 146 11.35 20.31 1.99
N SER A 147 10.23 20.82 1.46
CA SER A 147 10.22 21.50 0.16
C SER A 147 11.06 22.79 0.16
N THR A 148 11.08 23.50 1.29
CA THR A 148 11.82 24.78 1.45
C THR A 148 13.26 24.61 1.91
N GLN A 149 13.60 23.45 2.49
CA GLN A 149 14.94 23.14 2.99
C GLN A 149 15.31 21.71 2.59
N PRO A 150 15.70 21.46 1.33
CA PRO A 150 15.93 20.11 0.81
C PRO A 150 17.02 19.31 1.52
N GLN A 151 17.91 20.00 2.25
CA GLN A 151 18.97 19.41 3.07
C GLN A 151 18.39 18.70 4.31
N VAL A 152 17.18 19.06 4.74
CA VAL A 152 16.49 18.48 5.88
C VAL A 152 15.67 17.29 5.37
N THR A 153 16.22 16.10 5.56
CA THR A 153 15.64 14.83 5.13
C THR A 153 15.27 13.97 6.33
N GLN A 154 14.36 13.02 6.11
CA GLN A 154 14.02 11.97 7.05
C GLN A 154 13.76 10.69 6.29
N SER A 155 14.41 9.60 6.71
CA SER A 155 14.13 8.25 6.24
C SER A 155 13.68 7.39 7.41
N LEU A 156 12.63 6.60 7.21
CA LEU A 156 12.07 5.69 8.20
C LEU A 156 11.60 4.43 7.49
N ALA A 157 11.63 3.30 8.20
CA ALA A 157 11.20 2.02 7.66
C ALA A 157 10.43 1.20 8.69
N PHE A 158 9.59 0.28 8.20
CA PHE A 158 9.06 -0.82 8.99
C PHE A 158 8.97 -2.08 8.14
N THR A 159 8.98 -3.23 8.81
CA THR A 159 8.80 -4.53 8.17
C THR A 159 7.50 -5.16 8.66
N ILE A 160 6.75 -5.74 7.74
CA ILE A 160 5.52 -6.48 8.03
C ILE A 160 5.58 -7.87 7.40
N LYS A 161 5.16 -8.89 8.16
CA LYS A 161 5.04 -10.25 7.66
C LYS A 161 3.73 -10.44 6.91
N GLN A 162 3.80 -10.95 5.68
CA GLN A 162 2.64 -11.44 4.95
C GLN A 162 2.00 -12.58 5.72
N ARG A 163 0.74 -12.36 6.07
CA ARG A 163 -0.10 -13.30 6.81
C ARG A 163 -0.71 -14.30 5.83
N ASN A 164 -0.02 -15.42 5.62
CA ASN A 164 -0.46 -16.52 4.75
C ASN A 164 -1.09 -17.70 5.50
N TRP A 165 -1.74 -17.45 6.63
CA TRP A 165 -2.34 -18.48 7.50
C TRP A 165 -3.62 -19.05 6.91
#